data_AF-A0A2E9YNT2-F1
#
_entry.id   AF-A0A2E9YNT2-F1
#
_cell.length_a   1.000
_cell.length_b   1.000
_cell.length_c   1.000
_cell.angle_alpha   90.00
_cell.angle_beta   90.00
_cell.angle_gamma   90.00
#
_symmetry.space_group_name_H-M   'P 1'
#
loop_
_entity.id
_entity.type
_entity.pdbx_description
1 polymer ?
#
loop_
_entity_poly.entity_id
_entity_poly.type
_entity_poly.pdbx_seq_one_letter_code
_entity_poly.pdbx_strand_id
1 'polypeptide(L)'
;MEEKEIQALVLKEFDDEVNLRPLNGFKLDFSANPGFKKIFFSASCDCGTAALLSLEISENKTDDEIVDALPSLVERIEMQEKSFRRMDCSMHSMMRTGSIPDNVS
;
A
#
# COMPACT_ATOMS: atom_id res chain seq x y z
N MET A 1 -15.35 -11.57 -3.75
CA MET A 1 -14.96 -10.19 -4.04
C MET A 1 -13.62 -10.12 -4.75
N GLU A 2 -13.63 -9.51 -5.92
CA GLU A 2 -12.49 -9.34 -6.82
C GLU A 2 -11.57 -8.19 -6.40
N GLU A 3 -10.32 -8.19 -6.89
CA GLU A 3 -9.29 -7.17 -6.60
C GLU A 3 -9.80 -5.74 -6.81
N LYS A 4 -10.41 -5.48 -7.98
CA LYS A 4 -10.87 -4.15 -8.37
C LYS A 4 -11.99 -3.62 -7.47
N GLU A 5 -12.84 -4.52 -6.97
CA GLU A 5 -13.93 -4.16 -6.08
C GLU A 5 -13.36 -3.71 -4.73
N ILE A 6 -12.38 -4.45 -4.20
CA ILE A 6 -11.74 -4.11 -2.94
C ILE A 6 -10.93 -2.82 -3.08
N GLN A 7 -10.20 -2.63 -4.17
CA GLN A 7 -9.52 -1.35 -4.46
C GLN A 7 -10.52 -0.19 -4.48
N ALA A 8 -11.67 -0.36 -5.15
CA ALA A 8 -12.70 0.67 -5.21
C ALA A 8 -13.32 0.95 -3.83
N LEU A 9 -13.53 -0.07 -3.00
CA LEU A 9 -14.02 0.11 -1.63
C LEU A 9 -13.01 0.87 -0.77
N VAL A 10 -11.74 0.48 -0.81
CA VAL A 10 -10.67 1.16 -0.05
C VAL A 10 -10.54 2.62 -0.46
N LEU A 11 -10.55 2.93 -1.76
CA LEU A 11 -10.39 4.30 -2.26
C LEU A 11 -11.59 5.21 -1.95
N LYS A 12 -12.79 4.65 -1.73
CA LYS A 12 -13.97 5.43 -1.35
C LYS A 12 -13.90 5.99 0.07
N GLU A 13 -13.06 5.42 0.92
CA GLU A 13 -12.89 5.84 2.31
C GLU A 13 -11.89 7.00 2.47
N PHE A 14 -11.19 7.37 1.40
CA PHE A 14 -10.19 8.43 1.44
C PHE A 14 -10.69 9.72 0.81
N ASP A 15 -10.41 10.83 1.49
CA ASP A 15 -10.51 12.18 0.93
C ASP A 15 -9.28 12.49 0.04
N ASP A 16 -9.31 13.65 -0.63
CA ASP A 16 -8.26 14.12 -1.56
C ASP A 16 -6.85 14.27 -0.92
N GLU A 17 -6.72 14.15 0.40
CA GLU A 17 -5.44 14.25 1.11
C GLU A 17 -4.56 13.01 0.98
N VAL A 18 -5.13 11.83 0.69
CA VAL A 18 -4.39 10.56 0.60
C VAL A 18 -4.03 10.29 -0.87
N ASN A 19 -2.74 10.27 -1.18
CA ASN A 19 -2.25 10.08 -2.55
C ASN A 19 -1.99 8.59 -2.85
N LEU A 20 -3.06 7.80 -2.80
CA LEU A 20 -3.04 6.38 -3.17
C LEU A 20 -3.61 6.17 -4.57
N ARG A 21 -2.95 5.32 -5.36
CA ARG A 21 -3.45 4.88 -6.67
C ARG A 21 -3.53 3.36 -6.73
N PRO A 22 -4.64 2.78 -7.21
CA PRO A 22 -4.75 1.33 -7.35
C PRO A 22 -3.86 0.83 -8.48
N LEU A 23 -3.14 -0.26 -8.26
CA LEU A 23 -2.30 -0.90 -9.27
C LEU A 23 -3.03 -2.12 -9.85
N ASN A 24 -3.99 -1.85 -10.73
CA ASN A 24 -4.81 -2.88 -11.36
C ASN A 24 -3.98 -3.94 -12.09
N GLY A 25 -4.12 -5.20 -11.69
CA GLY A 25 -3.46 -6.34 -12.34
C GLY A 25 -1.95 -6.40 -12.11
N PHE A 26 -1.40 -5.54 -11.26
CA PHE A 26 -0.02 -5.65 -10.82
C PHE A 26 0.12 -6.88 -9.93
N LYS A 27 1.09 -7.74 -10.25
CA LYS A 27 1.39 -8.95 -9.49
C LYS A 27 2.86 -8.95 -9.12
N LEU A 28 3.13 -9.29 -7.86
CA LEU A 28 4.48 -9.54 -7.38
C LEU A 28 4.50 -10.97 -6.85
N ASP A 29 5.19 -11.87 -7.56
CA ASP A 29 5.25 -13.31 -7.25
C ASP A 29 6.02 -13.65 -5.96
N PHE A 30 6.51 -12.64 -5.23
CA PHE A 30 7.04 -12.79 -3.88
C PHE A 30 5.92 -12.63 -2.85
N SER A 31 5.10 -13.68 -2.72
CA SER A 31 4.20 -13.84 -1.58
C SER A 31 4.87 -14.74 -0.54
N ALA A 32 5.33 -14.15 0.56
CA ALA A 32 5.79 -14.91 1.72
C ALA A 32 4.64 -15.61 2.48
N ASN A 33 3.38 -15.32 2.13
CA ASN A 33 2.17 -15.81 2.78
C ASN A 33 1.27 -16.57 1.78
N PRO A 34 1.43 -17.90 1.64
CA PRO A 34 0.54 -18.73 0.83
C PRO A 34 -0.92 -18.59 1.29
N GLY A 35 -1.86 -18.59 0.35
CA GLY A 35 -3.30 -18.47 0.65
C GLY A 35 -3.77 -17.04 0.94
N PHE A 36 -2.95 -16.02 0.65
CA PHE A 36 -3.35 -14.61 0.71
C PHE A 36 -3.28 -13.98 -0.68
N LYS A 37 -4.36 -13.27 -1.04
CA LYS A 37 -4.37 -12.35 -2.17
C LYS A 37 -3.78 -11.01 -1.75
N LYS A 38 -2.83 -10.49 -2.53
CA LYS A 38 -2.24 -9.17 -2.34
C LYS A 38 -2.93 -8.16 -3.24
N ILE A 39 -3.31 -7.03 -2.68
CA ILE A 39 -3.98 -5.94 -3.39
C ILE A 39 -3.07 -4.73 -3.31
N PHE A 40 -2.57 -4.31 -4.46
CA PHE A 40 -1.49 -3.33 -4.53
C PHE A 40 -1.99 -1.92 -4.81
N PHE A 41 -1.28 -0.97 -4.21
CA PHE A 41 -1.44 0.46 -4.40
C PHE A 41 -0.07 1.11 -4.54
N SER A 42 -0.03 2.28 -5.18
CA SER A 42 1.16 3.15 -5.16
C SER A 42 0.88 4.43 -4.39
N ALA A 43 1.85 4.83 -3.58
CA ALA A 43 1.95 6.18 -3.02
C ALA A 43 3.11 6.90 -3.72
N SER A 44 2.91 8.16 -4.11
CA SER A 44 3.90 8.92 -4.90
C SER A 44 4.31 10.21 -4.20
N CYS A 45 5.59 10.59 -4.34
CA CYS A 45 6.13 11.88 -3.95
C CYS A 45 6.46 12.71 -5.19
N ASP A 46 6.39 14.05 -5.07
CA ASP A 46 6.71 14.99 -6.15
C ASP A 46 8.18 14.90 -6.60
N CYS A 47 9.07 14.32 -5.80
CA CYS A 47 10.45 14.02 -6.20
C CYS A 47 10.58 12.85 -7.20
N GLY A 48 9.45 12.22 -7.58
CA GLY A 48 9.38 11.10 -8.51
C GLY A 48 9.61 9.72 -7.88
N THR A 49 9.77 9.65 -6.56
CA THR A 49 9.84 8.38 -5.83
C THR A 49 8.43 7.87 -5.53
N ALA A 50 8.22 6.58 -5.70
CA ALA A 50 6.97 5.92 -5.36
C ALA A 50 7.22 4.72 -4.45
N ALA A 51 6.30 4.49 -3.52
CA ALA A 51 6.24 3.29 -2.69
C ALA A 51 5.17 2.33 -3.24
N LEU A 52 5.50 1.04 -3.24
CA LEU A 52 4.55 -0.04 -3.45
C LEU A 52 3.96 -0.42 -2.10
N LEU A 53 2.66 -0.26 -1.92
CA LEU A 53 1.92 -0.64 -0.73
C LEU A 53 0.98 -1.80 -1.08
N SER A 54 0.69 -2.67 -0.11
CA SER A 54 -0.21 -3.80 -0.32
C SER A 54 -1.06 -4.13 0.89
N LEU A 55 -2.33 -4.44 0.64
CA LEU A 55 -3.18 -5.16 1.58
C LEU A 55 -3.08 -6.66 1.31
N GLU A 56 -3.02 -7.47 2.35
CA GLU A 56 -3.07 -8.93 2.25
C GLU A 56 -4.40 -9.42 2.82
N ILE A 57 -5.15 -10.16 2.01
CA ILE A 57 -6.44 -10.72 2.40
C ILE A 57 -6.38 -12.22 2.20
N SER A 58 -6.76 -12.99 3.21
CA SER A 58 -6.80 -14.44 3.07
C SER A 58 -7.83 -14.84 2.03
N GLU A 59 -7.49 -15.77 1.15
CA GLU A 59 -8.35 -16.25 0.05
C GLU A 59 -9.61 -16.97 0.55
N ASN A 60 -9.61 -17.40 1.81
CA ASN A 60 -10.75 -18.07 2.45
C ASN A 60 -11.78 -17.12 3.09
N LYS A 61 -11.58 -15.80 3.01
CA LYS A 61 -12.51 -14.81 3.57
C LYS A 61 -13.72 -14.61 2.66
N THR A 62 -14.91 -14.57 3.27
CA THR A 62 -16.13 -14.19 2.57
C THR A 62 -16.15 -12.69 2.29
N ASP A 63 -17.05 -12.27 1.39
CA ASP A 63 -17.21 -10.87 1.03
C ASP A 63 -17.66 -10.03 2.25
N ASP A 64 -18.55 -10.57 3.09
CA ASP A 64 -18.99 -9.94 4.34
C ASP A 64 -17.81 -9.77 5.32
N GLU A 65 -16.98 -10.81 5.49
CA GLU A 65 -15.78 -10.72 6.35
C GLU A 65 -14.77 -9.69 5.83
N ILE A 66 -14.67 -9.49 4.51
CA ILE A 66 -13.81 -8.47 3.91
C ILE A 66 -14.37 -7.07 4.18
N VAL A 67 -15.69 -6.89 4.04
CA VAL A 67 -16.35 -5.60 4.32
C VAL A 67 -16.23 -5.25 5.80
N ASP A 68 -16.44 -6.20 6.71
CA ASP A 68 -16.30 -5.99 8.16
C ASP A 68 -14.86 -5.58 8.55
N ALA A 69 -13.86 -6.12 7.84
CA ALA A 69 -12.46 -5.80 8.07
C ALA A 69 -12.02 -4.48 7.40
N LEU A 70 -12.82 -3.94 6.48
CA LEU A 70 -12.45 -2.80 5.62
C LEU A 70 -11.94 -1.58 6.40
N PRO A 71 -12.59 -1.12 7.50
CA PRO A 71 -12.09 0.05 8.25
C PRO A 71 -10.65 -0.12 8.75
N SER A 72 -10.32 -1.33 9.23
CA SER A 72 -8.97 -1.63 9.72
C SER A 72 -7.94 -1.74 8.59
N LEU A 73 -8.35 -2.18 7.40
CA LEU A 73 -7.49 -2.25 6.21
C LEU A 73 -7.19 -0.84 5.68
N VAL A 74 -8.21 0.02 5.66
CA VAL A 74 -8.15 1.43 5.26
C VAL A 74 -7.19 2.20 6.18
N GLU A 75 -7.37 2.08 7.50
CA GLU A 75 -6.49 2.73 8.48
C GLU A 75 -5.01 2.32 8.27
N ARG A 76 -4.76 1.02 8.07
CA ARG A 76 -3.39 0.51 7.87
C ARG A 76 -2.73 1.06 6.62
N ILE A 77 -3.42 1.06 5.49
CA ILE A 77 -2.82 1.54 4.24
C ILE A 77 -2.66 3.06 4.23
N GLU A 78 -3.58 3.79 4.87
CA GLU A 78 -3.45 5.23 5.08
C GLU A 78 -2.24 5.56 5.94
N MET A 79 -2.03 4.84 7.05
CA MET A 79 -0.85 5.03 7.89
C MET A 79 0.45 4.80 7.12
N GLN A 80 0.49 3.79 6.24
CA GLN A 80 1.65 3.52 5.39
C GLN A 80 1.89 4.64 4.38
N GLU A 81 0.85 5.15 3.73
CA GLU A 81 0.94 6.28 2.81
C GLU A 81 1.45 7.54 3.52
N LYS A 82 0.85 7.88 4.67
CA LYS A 82 1.23 9.05 5.46
C LYS A 82 2.67 8.91 5.97
N SER A 83 3.08 7.72 6.39
CA SER A 83 4.46 7.45 6.81
C SER A 83 5.43 7.65 5.66
N PHE A 84 5.12 7.15 4.45
CA PHE A 84 5.94 7.37 3.27
C PHE A 84 6.05 8.85 2.92
N ARG A 85 4.95 9.60 2.98
CA ARG A 85 4.93 11.04 2.68
C ARG A 85 5.59 11.94 3.71
N ARG A 86 5.70 11.49 4.96
CA ARG A 86 6.43 12.22 6.01
C ARG A 86 7.95 12.15 5.83
N MET A 87 8.46 11.20 5.04
CA MET A 87 9.87 11.16 4.67
C MET A 87 10.18 12.31 3.71
N ASP A 88 11.32 12.95 3.89
CA ASP A 88 11.79 13.97 2.96
C ASP A 88 12.36 13.34 1.66
N CYS A 89 12.57 14.20 0.65
CA CYS A 89 13.09 13.76 -0.64
C CYS A 89 14.52 13.18 -0.55
N SER A 90 15.29 13.51 0.49
CA SER A 90 16.61 12.91 0.72
C SER A 90 16.45 11.44 1.13
N MET A 91 15.56 11.15 2.07
CA MET A 91 15.21 9.78 2.48
C MET A 91 14.62 8.98 1.32
N HIS A 92 13.73 9.56 0.53
CA HIS A 92 13.21 8.90 -0.68
C HIS A 92 14.31 8.57 -1.68
N SER A 93 15.27 9.49 -1.88
CA SER A 93 16.41 9.24 -2.75
C SER A 93 17.25 8.07 -2.23
N MET A 94 17.50 7.99 -0.93
CA MET A 94 18.23 6.88 -0.31
C MET A 94 17.52 5.54 -0.50
N MET A 95 16.19 5.48 -0.32
CA MET A 95 15.39 4.28 -0.58
C MET A 95 15.51 3.82 -2.04
N ARG A 96 15.47 4.77 -2.97
CA ARG A 96 15.56 4.48 -4.41
C ARG A 96 16.95 3.97 -4.81
N THR A 97 18.01 4.48 -4.20
CA THR A 97 19.40 4.09 -4.53
C THR A 97 19.91 2.93 -3.67
N GLY A 98 19.16 2.51 -2.64
CA GLY A 98 19.59 1.47 -1.69
C GLY A 98 20.76 1.91 -0.80
N SER A 99 20.98 3.22 -0.66
CA SER A 99 22.10 3.77 0.10
C SER A 99 21.73 3.90 1.58
N ILE A 100 22.45 3.23 2.46
CA ILE A 100 22.36 3.44 3.91
C ILE A 100 23.33 4.58 4.24
N PRO A 101 22.91 5.66 4.94
CA PRO A 101 23.83 6.71 5.34
C PRO A 101 24.91 6.12 6.26
N ASP A 102 26.18 6.43 5.99
CA ASP A 102 27.37 5.87 6.67
C ASP A 102 27.46 6.15 8.19
N ASN A 103 26.46 6.82 8.78
CA ASN A 103 26.47 7.22 10.19
C ASN A 103 25.35 6.54 10.97
N VAL A 104 25.55 5.27 11.28
CA VAL A 104 25.08 4.70 12.56
C VAL A 104 26.35 4.35 13.34
N SER A 105 26.78 5.28 14.20
CA SER A 105 27.74 5.02 15.29
C SER A 105 26.96 4.73 16.57
#